data_AF-A0A3P9KWN8-F1
#
_entry.id   AF-A0A3P9KWN8-F1
#
_cell.length_a   1.000
_cell.length_b   1.000
_cell.length_c   1.000
_cell.angle_alpha   90.00
_cell.angle_beta   90.00
_cell.angle_gamma   90.00
#
_symmetry.space_group_name_H-M   'P 1'
#
loop_
_entity.id
_entity.type
_entity.pdbx_description
1 polymer ?
#
loop_
_entity_poly.entity_id
_entity_poly.type
_entity_poly.pdbx_seq_one_letter_code
_entity_poly.pdbx_strand_id
1 'polypeptide(L)'
;MGIVFSPLGLVLVFTAAITPQWREGHARLTVSGTGSFLRAGAKGQRTGGRSGSAEVLLLRSDGLWESCMQVEHSDLRQCWPVTGPYQRDPCVRLAQGLVLTSLFLCGIGIVLACIGVRCWMDLPLRGVAASGGVLVVIAGLLSLSALGVYTHNLKRLGTDPSQRISNPKLPQLSLHPAGSLYFGWLGSCLQVVGGTALLFCFKQPRCPTCPSRPEQTVCPACRSCPEITSKTDMDVYEVSC
;
A
#
# COMPACT_ATOMS: atom_id res chain seq x y z
N MET A 1 -13.05 8.09 -15.33
CA MET A 1 -12.92 7.19 -14.15
C MET A 1 -11.52 6.60 -13.98
N GLY A 2 -10.99 5.81 -14.92
CA GLY A 2 -9.68 5.13 -14.75
C GLY A 2 -8.47 6.05 -14.54
N ILE A 3 -8.50 7.27 -15.10
CA ILE A 3 -7.42 8.27 -14.97
C ILE A 3 -7.31 8.88 -13.56
N VAL A 4 -8.38 8.77 -12.76
CA VAL A 4 -8.42 9.27 -11.37
C VAL A 4 -8.13 8.13 -10.39
N PHE A 5 -8.73 6.96 -10.59
CA PHE A 5 -8.54 5.82 -9.69
C PHE A 5 -7.12 5.24 -9.72
N SER A 6 -6.46 5.23 -10.89
CA SER A 6 -5.09 4.72 -11.02
C SER A 6 -4.06 5.52 -10.20
N PRO A 7 -3.98 6.87 -10.29
CA PRO A 7 -3.06 7.65 -9.46
C PRO A 7 -3.43 7.63 -7.97
N LEU A 8 -4.73 7.63 -7.62
CA LEU A 8 -5.15 7.47 -6.22
C LEU A 8 -4.69 6.12 -5.66
N GLY A 9 -4.87 5.03 -6.42
CA GLY A 9 -4.38 3.72 -6.05
C GLY A 9 -2.86 3.68 -5.88
N LEU A 10 -2.09 4.31 -6.78
CA LEU A 10 -0.63 4.46 -6.66
C LEU A 10 -0.24 5.16 -5.35
N VAL A 11 -0.88 6.29 -5.03
CA VAL A 11 -0.59 7.05 -3.80
C VAL A 11 -0.86 6.19 -2.57
N LEU A 12 -1.99 5.49 -2.51
CA LEU A 12 -2.31 4.62 -1.38
C LEU A 12 -1.34 3.46 -1.21
N VAL A 13 -0.94 2.79 -2.30
CA VAL A 13 0.06 1.71 -2.25
C VAL A 13 1.43 2.26 -1.85
N PHE A 14 1.80 3.46 -2.31
CA PHE A 14 3.03 4.12 -1.90
C PHE A 14 3.02 4.50 -0.42
N THR A 15 1.93 5.10 0.06
CA THR A 15 1.72 5.40 1.49
C THR A 15 1.79 4.12 2.33
N ALA A 16 1.20 3.03 1.85
CA ALA A 16 1.32 1.75 2.52
C ALA A 16 2.78 1.28 2.57
N ALA A 17 3.52 1.36 1.46
CA ALA A 17 4.91 0.93 1.39
C ALA A 17 5.84 1.66 2.36
N ILE A 18 5.66 2.97 2.57
CA ILE A 18 6.54 3.79 3.42
C ILE A 18 6.13 3.80 4.90
N THR A 19 4.87 3.54 5.23
CA THR A 19 4.40 3.65 6.62
C THR A 19 4.82 2.44 7.46
N PRO A 20 5.36 2.64 8.69
CA PRO A 20 5.83 1.56 9.55
C PRO A 20 4.69 0.87 10.31
N GLN A 21 3.49 0.76 9.71
CA GLN A 21 2.25 0.30 10.35
C GLN A 21 1.70 -0.93 9.60
N TRP A 22 2.55 -1.87 9.21
CA TRP A 22 2.10 -3.13 8.59
C TRP A 22 1.66 -4.12 9.66
N ARG A 23 2.37 -4.14 10.78
CA ARG A 23 2.05 -4.95 11.95
C ARG A 23 2.39 -4.22 13.25
N GLU A 24 1.57 -4.40 14.27
CA GLU A 24 1.70 -3.77 15.58
C GLU A 24 1.64 -4.81 16.68
N GLY A 25 2.47 -4.69 17.73
CA GLY A 25 2.42 -5.58 18.89
C GLY A 25 2.93 -4.90 20.14
N HIS A 26 2.40 -5.28 21.30
CA HIS A 26 2.78 -4.69 22.58
C HIS A 26 3.82 -5.54 23.29
N ALA A 27 4.93 -4.92 23.72
CA ALA A 27 5.92 -5.52 24.61
C ALA A 27 5.79 -4.90 26.00
N ARG A 28 5.79 -5.74 27.04
CA ARG A 28 5.89 -5.29 28.43
C ARG A 28 7.34 -5.35 28.88
N LEU A 29 7.89 -4.22 29.30
CA LEU A 29 9.20 -4.14 29.93
C LEU A 29 9.01 -3.81 31.41
N THR A 30 9.42 -4.72 32.28
CA THR A 30 9.52 -4.45 33.72
C THR A 30 10.84 -3.77 33.99
N VAL A 31 10.83 -2.46 34.23
CA VAL A 31 12.03 -1.74 34.68
C VAL A 31 12.09 -1.87 36.20
N SER A 32 12.95 -2.77 36.69
CA SER A 32 13.32 -2.80 38.10
C SER A 32 14.26 -1.64 38.37
N GLY A 33 13.76 -0.61 39.07
CA GLY A 33 14.58 0.49 39.54
C GLY A 33 15.55 0.00 40.62
N THR A 34 16.80 -0.29 40.26
CA THR A 34 17.91 -0.34 41.23
C THR A 34 18.23 1.11 41.58
N GLY A 35 17.51 1.66 42.55
CA GLY A 35 17.74 3.01 43.04
C GLY A 35 19.13 3.16 43.65
N SER A 36 20.09 3.64 42.86
CA SER A 36 21.25 4.37 43.36
C SER A 36 21.06 5.86 43.04
N PHE A 37 20.03 6.47 43.63
CA PHE A 37 19.99 7.91 43.75
C PHE A 37 21.09 8.31 44.72
N LEU A 38 22.05 9.08 44.22
CA LEU A 38 23.09 9.70 45.02
C LEU A 38 22.45 10.46 46.18
N ARG A 39 22.92 10.08 47.36
CA ARG A 39 22.59 10.58 48.69
C ARG A 39 22.77 12.09 48.76
N ALA A 40 21.68 12.86 48.75
CA ALA A 40 21.62 14.20 49.32
C ALA A 40 20.81 14.11 50.62
N GLY A 41 21.44 14.51 51.73
CA GLY A 41 21.02 14.14 53.08
C GLY A 41 19.66 14.68 53.52
N ALA A 42 18.88 13.82 54.18
CA ALA A 42 17.99 14.20 55.27
C ALA A 42 17.72 12.97 56.16
N LYS A 43 17.70 13.23 57.47
CA LYS A 43 17.57 12.32 58.61
C LYS A 43 16.14 11.75 58.69
N GLY A 44 15.96 10.44 58.82
CA GLY A 44 14.64 9.85 59.09
C GLY A 44 14.59 8.32 58.95
N GLN A 45 14.29 7.64 60.07
CA GLN A 45 14.17 6.19 60.21
C GLN A 45 12.77 5.71 59.78
N ARG A 46 12.68 4.84 58.76
CA ARG A 46 11.65 3.79 58.66
C ARG A 46 11.96 2.79 57.54
N THR A 47 11.84 1.53 57.93
CA THR A 47 11.96 0.30 57.16
C THR A 47 10.89 0.19 56.06
N GLY A 48 11.29 -0.31 54.89
CA GLY A 48 10.38 -0.67 53.80
C GLY A 48 10.79 -0.11 52.43
N GLY A 49 11.93 -0.57 51.90
CA GLY A 49 12.30 -0.30 50.51
C GLY A 49 11.33 -1.03 49.59
N ARG A 50 10.25 -0.36 49.18
CA ARG A 50 9.36 -0.86 48.13
C ARG A 50 10.13 -0.70 46.82
N SER A 51 10.74 -1.79 46.35
CA SER A 51 11.27 -1.89 44.99
C SER A 51 10.12 -1.61 44.03
N GLY A 52 10.02 -0.37 43.57
CA GLY A 52 9.04 0.03 42.58
C GLY A 52 9.47 -0.55 41.24
N SER A 53 8.94 -1.72 40.89
CA SER A 53 8.97 -2.18 39.51
C SER A 53 8.02 -1.27 38.72
N ALA A 54 8.56 -0.48 37.81
CA ALA A 54 7.74 0.28 36.87
C ALA A 54 7.55 -0.58 35.62
N GLU A 55 6.31 -0.96 35.34
CA GLU A 55 5.96 -1.62 34.07
C GLU A 55 5.82 -0.55 32.99
N VAL A 56 6.67 -0.63 31.97
CA VAL A 56 6.61 0.21 30.77
C VAL A 56 6.02 -0.62 29.64
N LEU A 57 4.87 -0.17 29.11
CA LEU A 57 4.25 -0.75 27.93
C LEU A 57 4.85 -0.09 26.68
N LEU A 58 5.44 -0.90 25.80
CA LEU A 58 5.97 -0.46 24.51
C LEU A 58 5.07 -0.95 23.38
N LEU A 59 4.71 -0.04 22.48
CA LEU A 59 4.13 -0.35 21.18
C LEU A 59 5.25 -0.54 20.16
N ARG A 60 5.35 -1.73 19.59
CA ARG A 60 6.20 -2.00 18.43
C ARG A 60 5.35 -1.92 17.17
N SER A 61 5.76 -1.10 16.22
CA SER A 61 5.17 -1.10 14.88
C SER A 61 6.25 -1.38 13.84
N ASP A 62 6.07 -2.44 13.05
CA ASP A 62 6.98 -2.77 11.97
C ASP A 62 6.35 -2.44 10.62
N GLY A 63 7.13 -1.81 9.76
CA GLY A 63 6.84 -1.65 8.34
C GLY A 63 7.60 -2.65 7.48
N LEU A 64 7.68 -2.29 6.21
CA LEU A 64 8.43 -3.04 5.21
C LEU A 64 9.91 -2.65 5.17
N TRP A 65 10.22 -1.39 5.46
CA TRP A 65 11.59 -0.83 5.42
C TRP A 65 12.10 -0.37 6.78
N GLU A 66 11.20 0.16 7.61
CA GLU A 66 11.51 0.73 8.91
C GLU A 66 10.67 0.06 10.01
N SER A 67 11.26 -0.01 11.20
CA SER A 67 10.64 -0.48 12.44
C SER A 67 10.67 0.65 13.45
N CYS A 68 9.54 0.90 14.11
CA CYS A 68 9.41 1.92 15.15
C CYS A 68 8.99 1.29 16.48
N MET A 69 9.48 1.88 17.56
CA MET A 69 9.05 1.59 18.93
C MET A 69 8.60 2.89 19.59
N GLN A 70 7.48 2.82 20.27
CA GLN A 70 6.87 3.93 21.00
C GLN A 70 6.52 3.47 22.41
N VAL A 71 6.75 4.34 23.40
CA VAL A 71 6.25 4.13 24.76
C VAL A 71 4.80 4.59 24.80
N GLU A 72 3.88 3.75 25.25
CA GLU A 72 2.42 4.01 25.12
C GLU A 72 1.94 5.29 25.80
N HIS A 73 2.68 5.77 26.82
CA HIS A 73 2.37 6.98 27.57
C HIS A 73 3.42 8.08 27.38
N SER A 74 4.19 8.07 26.28
CA SER A 74 5.15 9.13 25.99
C SER A 74 5.25 9.39 24.49
N ASP A 75 5.51 10.64 24.12
CA ASP A 75 5.70 11.05 22.73
C ASP A 75 7.05 10.58 22.14
N LEU A 76 7.83 9.81 22.90
CA LEU A 76 9.10 9.27 22.46
C LEU A 76 8.86 8.10 21.50
N ARG A 77 8.93 8.40 20.20
CA ARG A 77 8.93 7.44 19.11
C ARG A 77 10.31 7.34 18.50
N GLN A 78 10.89 6.15 18.50
CA GLN A 78 12.19 5.88 17.90
C GLN A 78 12.04 4.89 16.76
N CYS A 79 12.54 5.25 15.57
CA CYS A 79 12.47 4.45 14.37
C CYS A 79 13.87 4.08 13.87
N TRP A 80 14.01 2.89 13.30
CA TRP A 80 15.26 2.38 12.75
C TRP A 80 15.00 1.47 11.54
N PRO A 81 15.99 1.28 10.65
CA PRO A 81 15.86 0.34 9.55
C PRO A 81 15.54 -1.08 10.03
N VAL A 82 14.71 -1.80 9.27
CA VAL A 82 14.39 -3.21 9.53
C VAL A 82 15.67 -4.04 9.51
N THR A 83 15.97 -4.72 10.62
CA THR A 83 17.18 -5.53 10.82
C THR A 83 16.85 -6.89 11.44
N GLY A 84 17.82 -7.81 11.40
CA GLY A 84 17.73 -9.11 12.08
C GLY A 84 16.96 -10.19 11.27
N PRO A 85 16.30 -11.15 11.95
CA PRO A 85 15.65 -12.29 11.29
C PRO A 85 14.44 -11.87 10.44
N TYR A 86 13.75 -10.79 10.79
CA TYR A 86 12.63 -10.27 10.01
C TYR A 86 13.07 -9.76 8.62
N GLN A 87 14.20 -9.05 8.53
CA GLN A 87 14.75 -8.57 7.26
C GLN A 87 15.20 -9.73 6.34
N ARG A 88 15.68 -10.82 6.94
CA ARG A 88 16.20 -11.99 6.20
C ARG A 88 15.10 -12.94 5.76
N ASP A 89 13.87 -12.77 6.25
CA ASP A 89 12.75 -13.61 5.90
C ASP A 89 12.43 -13.52 4.39
N PRO A 90 12.40 -14.65 3.67
CA PRO A 90 12.15 -14.65 2.23
C PRO A 90 10.79 -14.06 1.86
N CYS A 91 9.77 -14.17 2.73
CA CYS A 91 8.44 -13.62 2.48
C CYS A 91 8.46 -12.09 2.50
N VAL A 92 9.23 -11.49 3.42
CA VAL A 92 9.37 -10.03 3.52
C VAL A 92 10.13 -9.49 2.31
N ARG A 93 11.22 -10.15 1.92
CA ARG A 93 12.00 -9.77 0.74
C ARG A 93 11.18 -9.90 -0.55
N LEU A 94 10.39 -10.97 -0.67
CA LEU A 94 9.48 -11.14 -1.80
C LEU A 94 8.43 -10.01 -1.83
N ALA A 95 7.82 -9.70 -0.70
CA ALA A 95 6.85 -8.60 -0.60
C ALA A 95 7.50 -7.25 -0.97
N GLN A 96 8.71 -6.95 -0.51
CA GLN A 96 9.49 -5.76 -0.90
C GLN A 96 9.66 -5.66 -2.42
N GLY A 97 10.10 -6.75 -3.05
CA GLY A 97 10.29 -6.80 -4.50
C GLY A 97 8.97 -6.60 -5.27
N LEU A 98 7.90 -7.28 -4.86
CA LEU A 98 6.59 -7.17 -5.49
C LEU A 98 5.98 -5.77 -5.33
N VAL A 99 6.11 -5.14 -4.16
CA VAL A 99 5.64 -3.76 -3.94
C VAL A 99 6.42 -2.77 -4.81
N LEU A 100 7.76 -2.84 -4.82
CA LEU A 100 8.58 -1.94 -5.65
C LEU A 100 8.28 -2.09 -7.15
N THR A 101 8.21 -3.33 -7.63
CA THR A 101 7.88 -3.60 -9.04
C THR A 101 6.47 -3.13 -9.39
N SER A 102 5.49 -3.30 -8.50
CA SER A 102 4.13 -2.78 -8.70
C SER A 102 4.10 -1.25 -8.82
N LEU A 103 4.82 -0.53 -7.94
CA LEU A 103 4.88 0.93 -7.96
C LEU A 103 5.48 1.45 -9.28
N PHE A 104 6.56 0.82 -9.72
CA PHE A 104 7.23 1.17 -10.97
C PHE A 104 6.34 0.90 -12.20
N LEU A 105 5.74 -0.29 -12.28
CA LEU A 105 4.84 -0.66 -13.37
C LEU A 105 3.60 0.23 -13.42
N CYS A 106 3.02 0.56 -12.27
CA CYS A 106 1.87 1.46 -12.20
C CYS A 106 2.25 2.87 -12.66
N GLY A 107 3.41 3.40 -12.24
CA GLY A 107 3.92 4.70 -12.69
C GLY A 107 4.09 4.76 -14.22
N ILE A 108 4.74 3.76 -14.82
CA ILE A 108 4.87 3.66 -16.29
C ILE A 108 3.49 3.57 -16.94
N GLY A 109 2.60 2.73 -16.41
CA GLY A 109 1.24 2.57 -16.93
C GLY A 109 0.44 3.87 -16.94
N ILE A 110 0.54 4.68 -15.88
CA ILE A 110 -0.08 6.01 -15.80
C ILE A 110 0.54 6.96 -16.83
N VAL A 111 1.87 6.98 -17.00
CA VAL A 111 2.53 7.82 -18.02
C VAL A 111 2.06 7.45 -19.43
N LEU A 112 2.00 6.15 -19.77
CA LEU A 112 1.48 5.68 -21.05
C LEU A 112 0.00 6.04 -21.24
N ALA A 113 -0.82 5.90 -20.19
CA ALA A 113 -2.21 6.32 -20.23
C ALA A 113 -2.33 7.82 -20.50
N CYS A 114 -1.54 8.66 -19.82
CA CYS A 114 -1.50 10.10 -20.03
C CYS A 114 -1.07 10.47 -21.47
N ILE A 115 -0.08 9.79 -22.03
CA ILE A 115 0.34 10.00 -23.43
C ILE A 115 -0.78 9.61 -24.39
N GLY A 116 -1.44 8.48 -24.14
CA GLY A 116 -2.50 7.96 -25.00
C GLY A 116 -3.80 8.78 -25.00
N VAL A 117 -4.02 9.61 -23.97
CA VAL A 117 -5.22 10.46 -23.83
C VAL A 117 -4.96 11.95 -24.05
N ARG A 118 -3.74 12.37 -24.42
CA ARG A 118 -3.44 13.79 -24.68
C ARG A 118 -4.35 14.34 -25.78
N CYS A 119 -5.22 15.28 -25.39
CA CYS A 119 -6.22 15.90 -26.28
C CYS A 119 -5.66 16.77 -27.41
N TRP A 120 -4.36 17.03 -27.46
CA TRP A 120 -3.73 17.84 -28.50
C TRP A 120 -3.31 17.02 -29.73
N MET A 121 -3.57 15.70 -29.74
CA MET A 121 -3.24 14.81 -30.84
C MET A 121 -4.52 14.47 -31.62
N ASP A 122 -4.55 14.78 -32.92
CA ASP A 122 -5.71 14.54 -33.80
C ASP A 122 -6.15 13.06 -33.87
N LEU A 123 -5.27 12.13 -33.47
CA LEU A 123 -5.53 10.71 -33.44
C LEU A 123 -5.18 10.10 -32.06
N PRO A 124 -6.16 9.63 -31.27
CA PRO A 124 -5.87 9.00 -29.99
C PRO A 124 -5.13 7.67 -30.21
N LEU A 125 -3.93 7.53 -29.65
CA LEU A 125 -3.17 6.28 -29.63
C LEU A 125 -3.81 5.29 -28.65
N ARG A 126 -4.99 4.76 -29.01
CA ARG A 126 -5.77 3.81 -28.20
C ARG A 126 -4.98 2.58 -27.76
N GLY A 127 -4.07 2.10 -28.61
CA GLY A 127 -3.18 0.98 -28.27
C GLY A 127 -2.23 1.30 -27.10
N VAL A 128 -1.73 2.54 -27.02
CA VAL A 128 -0.84 3.00 -25.95
C VAL A 128 -1.60 3.23 -24.64
N ALA A 129 -2.82 3.79 -24.73
CA ALA A 129 -3.66 3.93 -23.55
C ALA A 129 -4.08 2.56 -22.98
N ALA A 130 -4.45 1.62 -23.87
CA ALA A 130 -4.80 0.26 -23.48
C ALA A 130 -3.60 -0.49 -22.88
N SER A 131 -2.41 -0.36 -23.44
CA SER A 131 -1.20 -0.97 -22.86
C SER A 131 -0.87 -0.38 -21.49
N GLY A 132 -1.05 0.93 -21.30
CA GLY A 132 -0.97 1.58 -19.99
C GLY A 132 -1.95 0.98 -18.98
N GLY A 133 -3.22 0.76 -19.38
CA GLY A 133 -4.22 0.09 -18.56
C GLY A 133 -3.81 -1.34 -18.14
N VAL A 134 -3.27 -2.14 -19.07
CA VAL A 134 -2.74 -3.49 -18.77
C VAL A 134 -1.64 -3.43 -17.71
N LEU A 135 -0.68 -2.53 -17.85
CA LEU A 135 0.41 -2.37 -16.87
C LEU A 135 -0.11 -2.00 -15.48
N VAL A 136 -1.12 -1.12 -15.40
CA VAL A 136 -1.75 -0.74 -14.13
C VAL A 136 -2.48 -1.93 -13.49
N VAL A 137 -3.17 -2.77 -14.28
CA VAL A 137 -3.81 -4.00 -13.76
C VAL A 137 -2.77 -4.98 -13.22
N ILE A 138 -1.69 -5.23 -13.98
CA ILE A 138 -0.60 -6.12 -13.54
C ILE A 138 0.03 -5.58 -12.25
N ALA A 139 0.26 -4.28 -12.17
CA ALA A 139 0.75 -3.64 -10.94
C ALA A 139 -0.18 -3.90 -9.74
N GLY A 140 -1.49 -3.70 -9.91
CA GLY A 140 -2.48 -3.98 -8.86
C GLY A 140 -2.52 -5.45 -8.41
N LEU A 141 -2.31 -6.39 -9.33
CA LEU A 141 -2.23 -7.81 -8.99
C LEU A 141 -0.93 -8.17 -8.24
N LEU A 142 0.19 -7.55 -8.61
CA LEU A 142 1.47 -7.74 -7.91
C LEU A 142 1.41 -7.21 -6.48
N SER A 143 0.81 -6.04 -6.27
CA SER A 143 0.61 -5.47 -4.94
C SER A 143 -0.35 -6.34 -4.11
N LEU A 144 -1.50 -6.76 -4.63
CA LEU A 144 -2.40 -7.72 -3.97
C LEU A 144 -1.68 -9.01 -3.58
N SER A 145 -0.84 -9.54 -4.46
CA SER A 145 -0.05 -10.74 -4.18
C SER A 145 0.95 -10.52 -3.04
N ALA A 146 1.65 -9.38 -3.03
CA ALA A 146 2.56 -9.00 -1.95
C ALA A 146 1.85 -8.91 -0.60
N LEU A 147 0.72 -8.20 -0.57
CA LEU A 147 -0.15 -8.03 0.60
C LEU A 147 -0.71 -9.37 1.07
N GLY A 148 -1.16 -10.24 0.15
CA GLY A 148 -1.66 -11.57 0.45
C GLY A 148 -0.60 -12.49 1.06
N VAL A 149 0.59 -12.56 0.46
CA VAL A 149 1.72 -13.35 0.99
C VAL A 149 2.14 -12.83 2.37
N TYR A 150 2.23 -11.51 2.55
CA TYR A 150 2.61 -10.91 3.81
C TYR A 150 1.58 -11.21 4.92
N THR A 151 0.29 -10.95 4.66
CA THR A 151 -0.80 -11.16 5.62
C THR A 151 -0.97 -12.64 5.99
N HIS A 152 -0.88 -13.55 5.02
CA HIS A 152 -0.96 -14.98 5.27
C HIS A 152 0.18 -15.49 6.19
N ASN A 153 1.38 -14.92 6.06
CA ASN A 153 2.54 -15.34 6.83
C ASN A 153 2.78 -14.53 8.11
N LEU A 154 1.92 -13.56 8.44
CA LEU A 154 2.14 -12.56 9.49
C LEU A 154 2.56 -13.15 10.85
N LYS A 155 1.99 -14.30 11.24
CA LYS A 155 2.31 -15.03 12.49
C LYS A 155 3.65 -15.78 12.48
N ARG A 156 4.24 -16.00 11.31
CA ARG A 156 5.47 -16.78 11.10
C ARG A 156 6.69 -15.90 10.81
N LEU A 157 6.46 -14.66 10.39
CA LEU A 157 7.51 -13.72 9.97
C LEU A 157 8.55 -13.49 11.07
N GLY A 158 9.83 -13.68 10.74
CA GLY A 158 10.95 -13.39 11.64
C GLY A 158 11.12 -14.36 12.81
N THR A 159 10.41 -15.50 12.80
CA THR A 159 10.64 -16.59 13.76
C THR A 159 11.60 -17.60 13.12
N ASP A 160 12.74 -17.88 13.75
CA ASP A 160 13.67 -18.86 13.23
C ASP A 160 13.06 -20.28 13.31
N PRO A 161 13.11 -21.10 12.23
CA PRO A 161 12.60 -22.47 12.25
C PRO A 161 13.23 -23.34 13.35
N SER A 162 14.45 -23.03 13.80
CA SER A 162 15.11 -23.73 14.91
C SER A 162 14.52 -23.38 16.29
N GLN A 163 14.04 -22.15 16.48
CA GLN A 163 13.46 -21.67 17.74
C GLN A 163 12.03 -22.20 17.96
N ARG A 164 11.35 -22.62 16.88
CA ARG A 164 10.05 -23.29 16.89
C ARG A 164 10.07 -24.64 17.63
N ILE A 165 11.23 -25.29 17.69
CA ILE A 165 11.39 -26.63 18.28
C ILE A 165 11.81 -26.54 19.75
N SER A 166 12.53 -25.48 20.14
CA SER A 166 13.24 -25.46 21.43
C SER A 166 12.59 -24.61 22.52
N ASN A 167 11.65 -23.71 22.20
CA ASN A 167 10.98 -22.86 23.20
C ASN A 167 9.56 -22.43 22.78
N PRO A 168 8.49 -23.05 23.29
CA PRO A 168 7.11 -22.59 23.08
C PRO A 168 6.75 -21.31 23.87
N LYS A 169 7.74 -20.68 24.52
CA LYS A 169 7.56 -19.60 25.50
C LYS A 169 8.36 -18.35 25.13
N LEU A 170 8.46 -18.04 23.84
CA LEU A 170 8.82 -16.69 23.42
C LEU A 170 7.68 -15.75 23.88
N PRO A 171 7.95 -14.54 24.40
CA PRO A 171 6.89 -13.66 24.87
C PRO A 171 5.90 -13.48 23.72
N GLN A 172 4.63 -13.77 23.97
CA GLN A 172 3.59 -13.64 22.97
C GLN A 172 3.42 -12.17 22.61
N LEU A 173 4.28 -11.67 21.73
CA LEU A 173 4.05 -10.46 20.99
C LEU A 173 2.94 -10.83 20.00
N SER A 174 1.68 -10.60 20.38
CA SER A 174 0.55 -10.74 19.48
C SER A 174 0.63 -9.60 18.48
N LEU A 175 1.24 -9.86 17.32
CA LEU A 175 1.28 -8.88 16.26
C LEU A 175 -0.05 -8.89 15.50
N HIS A 176 -0.72 -7.74 15.48
CA HIS A 176 -1.96 -7.50 14.77
C HIS A 176 -1.71 -6.75 13.46
N PRO A 177 -2.54 -6.99 12.43
CA PRO A 177 -2.49 -6.20 11.19
C PRO A 177 -2.86 -4.75 11.49
N ALA A 178 -2.06 -3.84 10.95
CA ALA A 178 -2.15 -2.42 11.23
C ALA A 178 -2.64 -1.59 10.03
N GLY A 179 -2.85 -0.29 10.24
CA GLY A 179 -3.52 0.63 9.30
C GLY A 179 -2.96 0.61 7.86
N SER A 180 -1.65 0.41 7.71
CA SER A 180 -0.98 0.42 6.41
C SER A 180 -1.45 -0.69 5.46
N LEU A 181 -1.74 -1.88 6.00
CA LEU A 181 -2.23 -3.00 5.20
C LEU A 181 -3.57 -2.66 4.54
N TYR A 182 -4.47 -1.99 5.26
CA TYR A 182 -5.77 -1.58 4.72
C TYR A 182 -5.60 -0.59 3.57
N PHE A 183 -4.69 0.38 3.68
CA PHE A 183 -4.37 1.29 2.57
C PHE A 183 -3.77 0.55 1.38
N GLY A 184 -2.92 -0.44 1.62
CA GLY A 184 -2.36 -1.29 0.56
C GLY A 184 -3.44 -2.08 -0.18
N TRP A 185 -4.34 -2.76 0.54
CA TRP A 185 -5.47 -3.49 -0.06
C TRP A 185 -6.40 -2.56 -0.85
N LEU A 186 -6.80 -1.43 -0.25
CA LEU A 186 -7.66 -0.44 -0.91
C LEU A 186 -6.99 0.14 -2.16
N GLY A 187 -5.72 0.54 -2.06
CA GLY A 187 -4.95 1.09 -3.17
C GLY A 187 -4.77 0.10 -4.31
N SER A 188 -4.51 -1.18 -4.00
CA SER A 188 -4.34 -2.23 -5.01
C SER A 188 -5.66 -2.53 -5.73
N CYS A 189 -6.79 -2.56 -5.01
CA CYS A 189 -8.12 -2.68 -5.63
C CYS A 189 -8.43 -1.50 -6.55
N LEU A 190 -8.12 -0.26 -6.13
CA LEU A 190 -8.29 0.92 -6.97
C LEU A 190 -7.40 0.89 -8.21
N GLN A 191 -6.17 0.38 -8.12
CA GLN A 191 -5.31 0.15 -9.29
C GLN A 191 -5.96 -0.85 -10.25
N VAL A 192 -6.46 -1.99 -9.78
CA VAL A 192 -7.10 -3.00 -10.65
C VAL A 192 -8.34 -2.43 -11.33
N VAL A 193 -9.22 -1.76 -10.59
CA VAL A 193 -10.44 -1.13 -11.14
C VAL A 193 -10.07 0.00 -12.10
N GLY A 194 -9.12 0.85 -11.72
CA GLY A 194 -8.63 1.97 -12.54
C GLY A 194 -7.99 1.51 -13.85
N GLY A 195 -7.11 0.51 -13.79
CA GLY A 195 -6.46 -0.09 -14.95
C GLY A 195 -7.44 -0.82 -15.85
N THR A 196 -8.41 -1.53 -15.27
CA THR A 196 -9.48 -2.21 -16.02
C THR A 196 -10.36 -1.19 -16.74
N ALA A 197 -10.74 -0.09 -16.07
CA ALA A 197 -11.45 1.01 -16.71
C ALA A 197 -10.63 1.60 -17.86
N LEU A 198 -9.33 1.87 -17.67
CA LEU A 198 -8.45 2.34 -18.76
C LEU A 198 -8.36 1.36 -19.92
N LEU A 199 -8.31 0.05 -19.65
CA LEU A 199 -8.25 -1.00 -20.66
C LEU A 199 -9.52 -1.05 -21.52
N PHE A 200 -10.70 -0.86 -20.91
CA PHE A 200 -11.99 -1.02 -21.59
C PHE A 200 -12.58 0.29 -22.12
N CYS A 201 -12.23 1.46 -21.57
CA CYS A 201 -12.75 2.76 -22.03
C CYS A 201 -12.40 3.11 -23.48
N PHE A 202 -11.45 2.41 -24.12
CA PHE A 202 -11.05 2.64 -25.52
C PHE A 202 -11.56 1.59 -26.50
N LYS A 203 -12.38 0.62 -26.05
CA LYS A 203 -13.15 -0.26 -26.95
C LYS A 203 -14.27 0.60 -27.56
N GLN A 204 -14.11 0.94 -28.82
CA GLN A 204 -14.96 1.82 -29.64
C GLN A 204 -16.47 1.55 -29.43
N PRO A 205 -17.33 2.59 -29.34
CA PRO A 205 -18.77 2.39 -29.55
C PRO A 205 -18.93 1.78 -30.94
N ARG A 206 -19.49 0.57 -31.02
CA ARG A 206 -19.87 -0.02 -32.31
C ARG A 206 -20.98 0.86 -32.87
N CYS A 207 -20.68 1.66 -33.91
CA CYS A 207 -21.73 2.27 -34.71
C CYS A 207 -22.50 1.13 -35.41
N PRO A 208 -23.80 0.95 -35.15
CA PRO A 208 -24.59 -0.10 -35.80
C PRO A 208 -24.76 0.14 -37.32
N THR A 209 -24.36 1.32 -37.83
CA THR A 209 -24.60 1.75 -39.21
C THR A 209 -23.44 1.50 -40.18
N CYS A 210 -22.34 0.88 -39.76
CA CYS A 210 -21.19 0.63 -40.65
C CYS A 210 -21.17 -0.83 -41.15
N PRO A 211 -21.49 -1.10 -42.43
CA PRO A 211 -21.36 -2.44 -42.98
C PRO A 211 -19.89 -2.80 -43.20
N SER A 212 -19.55 -4.06 -42.94
CA SER A 212 -18.22 -4.64 -43.04
C SER A 212 -17.69 -4.57 -44.49
N ARG A 213 -16.72 -3.71 -44.76
CA ARG A 213 -15.81 -3.88 -45.90
C ARG A 213 -14.36 -3.79 -45.41
N PRO A 214 -13.48 -4.71 -45.81
CA PRO A 214 -12.08 -4.63 -45.45
C PRO A 214 -11.46 -3.49 -46.24
N GLU A 215 -10.52 -2.78 -45.61
CA GLU A 215 -9.65 -1.78 -46.24
C GLU A 215 -10.24 -0.38 -46.42
N GLN A 216 -10.51 0.31 -45.31
CA GLN A 216 -10.37 1.78 -45.24
C GLN A 216 -10.19 2.23 -43.77
N THR A 217 -9.03 2.80 -43.48
CA THR A 217 -8.55 3.21 -42.15
C THR A 217 -9.27 4.44 -41.58
N VAL A 218 -10.20 5.05 -42.34
CA VAL A 218 -10.99 6.20 -41.92
C VAL A 218 -12.38 6.11 -42.55
N CYS A 219 -13.42 5.94 -41.72
CA CYS A 219 -14.79 6.20 -42.15
C CYS A 219 -15.05 7.71 -42.14
N PRO A 220 -15.34 8.37 -43.28
CA PRO A 220 -15.62 9.80 -43.33
C PRO A 220 -16.91 10.20 -42.59
N ALA A 221 -17.80 9.24 -42.31
CA ALA A 221 -19.06 9.45 -41.59
C ALA A 221 -18.89 9.75 -40.08
N CYS A 222 -17.71 9.49 -39.50
CA CYS A 222 -17.46 9.79 -38.08
C CYS A 222 -17.06 11.25 -37.81
N ARG A 223 -16.86 12.08 -38.85
CA ARG A 223 -16.63 13.54 -38.67
C ARG A 223 -17.91 14.33 -38.39
N SER A 224 -19.08 13.73 -38.53
CA SER A 224 -20.36 14.42 -38.48
C SER A 224 -21.40 13.61 -37.71
N CYS A 225 -21.17 13.37 -36.43
CA CYS A 225 -22.27 13.16 -35.51
C CYS A 225 -22.68 14.53 -34.96
N PRO A 226 -23.90 15.03 -35.27
CA PRO A 226 -24.43 16.20 -34.60
C PRO A 226 -24.77 15.83 -33.16
N GLU A 227 -24.55 16.80 -32.28
CA GLU A 227 -24.98 16.83 -30.89
C GLU A 227 -26.40 16.25 -30.73
N ILE A 228 -26.53 15.11 -30.06
CA ILE A 228 -27.84 14.57 -29.70
C ILE A 228 -28.27 15.29 -28.42
N THR A 229 -28.96 16.41 -28.63
CA THR A 229 -29.73 17.09 -27.59
C THR A 229 -30.93 16.21 -27.21
N SER A 230 -30.93 15.62 -26.03
CA SER A 230 -32.17 15.20 -25.33
C SER A 230 -31.92 14.98 -23.84
N LYS A 231 -32.19 16.04 -23.07
CA LYS A 231 -32.30 16.14 -21.60
C LYS A 231 -32.81 14.87 -20.89
N THR A 232 -32.12 14.42 -19.84
CA THR A 232 -32.57 14.57 -18.43
C THR A 232 -31.50 14.11 -17.43
N ASP A 233 -31.02 15.10 -16.65
CA ASP A 233 -30.44 15.14 -15.29
C ASP A 233 -29.32 14.19 -14.79
N MET A 234 -28.27 14.85 -14.26
CA MET A 234 -27.21 14.42 -13.32
C MET A 234 -26.28 13.27 -13.76
N ASP A 235 -24.96 13.40 -13.87
CA ASP A 235 -23.99 14.37 -13.36
C ASP A 235 -22.89 14.60 -14.39
N VAL A 236 -22.58 15.87 -14.60
CA VAL A 236 -21.49 16.36 -15.45
C VAL A 236 -20.15 15.98 -14.80
N TYR A 237 -19.46 15.02 -15.40
CA TYR A 237 -17.99 14.99 -15.41
C TYR A 237 -17.53 15.28 -16.83
N GLU A 238 -17.69 16.53 -17.24
CA GLU A 238 -16.85 17.11 -18.28
C GLU A 238 -15.41 16.97 -17.81
N VAL A 239 -14.69 16.00 -18.36
CA VAL A 239 -13.24 16.11 -18.48
C VAL A 239 -13.02 16.78 -19.83
N SER A 240 -13.36 18.06 -19.88
CA SER A 240 -12.85 18.95 -20.91
C SER A 240 -11.35 19.02 -20.71
N CYS A 241 -10.63 18.59 -21.74
CA CYS A 241 -9.42 19.30 -22.12
C CYS A 241 -9.87 20.68 -22.64
#